data_AF-A0A970SQB7-F1
#
_entry.id   AF-A0A970SQB7-F1
#
_cell.length_a   1.000
_cell.length_b   1.000
_cell.length_c   1.000
_cell.angle_alpha   90.00
_cell.angle_beta   90.00
_cell.angle_gamma   90.00
#
_symmetry.space_group_name_H-M   'P 1'
#
loop_
_entity.id
_entity.type
_entity.pdbx_description
1 polymer ?
#
loop_
_entity_poly.entity_id
_entity_poly.type
_entity_poly.pdbx_seq_one_letter_code
_entity_poly.pdbx_strand_id
1 'polypeptide(L)'
;MKWREVGVPTIPLKYMSKRPIIKWKQYVDDPAKPHELKKFFSNGSNLGVVCGGSFGLVVVDFDDKNGYPNFVEKLSGIAKTVFEKTYRVETPRGMHVYLRCGGVSTRIDTENKIDVKGESSYVVAPCSMHSSGVPYADVGEFDPENILKIPKPILDSMFPEKEKKVKVDWDAYASQDNDNGMFPDPYEDINEIRRDNPILRYVMDYTSMFPERGGSEYWKGKCPLPTHDDKDPSFWVNVRLGICGCFGNCILNEKPTDVIGLHALIHDISYRQSVEELGGR
;
A
#
# COMPACT_ATOMS: atom_id res chain seq x y z
N MET A 1 -16.78 -3.91 24.34
CA MET A 1 -15.59 -3.35 23.68
C MET A 1 -16.06 -2.08 23.00
N LYS A 2 -15.66 -0.91 23.51
CA LYS A 2 -16.30 0.38 23.20
C LYS A 2 -16.40 0.67 21.69
N TRP A 3 -15.45 0.21 20.87
CA TRP A 3 -15.51 0.30 19.39
C TRP A 3 -16.80 -0.26 18.78
N ARG A 4 -17.28 -1.39 19.28
CA ARG A 4 -18.50 -2.04 18.77
C ARG A 4 -19.77 -1.25 19.10
N GLU A 5 -19.77 -0.54 20.23
CA GLU A 5 -20.91 0.28 20.66
C GLU A 5 -21.16 1.45 19.70
N VAL A 6 -20.11 1.92 19.02
CA VAL A 6 -20.19 2.96 17.99
C VAL A 6 -20.15 2.42 16.56
N GLY A 7 -20.30 1.10 16.38
CA GLY A 7 -20.36 0.46 15.07
C GLY A 7 -19.04 0.40 14.31
N VAL A 8 -17.89 0.60 14.99
CA VAL A 8 -16.56 0.44 14.38
C VAL A 8 -16.15 -1.03 14.42
N PRO A 9 -15.90 -1.69 13.27
CA PRO A 9 -15.48 -3.08 13.25
C PRO A 9 -14.08 -3.27 13.85
N THR A 10 -13.93 -4.36 14.61
CA THR A 10 -12.64 -4.78 15.17
C THR A 10 -12.21 -6.13 14.59
N ILE A 11 -10.91 -6.28 14.36
CA ILE A 11 -10.34 -7.46 13.70
C ILE A 11 -9.12 -7.97 14.47
N PRO A 12 -8.91 -9.29 14.57
CA PRO A 12 -7.72 -9.85 15.20
C PRO A 12 -6.52 -9.76 14.26
N LEU A 13 -5.44 -9.21 14.78
CA LEU A 13 -4.14 -9.19 14.16
C LEU A 13 -3.22 -10.17 14.89
N LYS A 14 -2.29 -10.78 14.15
CA LYS A 14 -1.27 -11.65 14.73
C LYS A 14 -0.52 -10.87 15.81
N TYR A 15 -0.34 -11.47 16.98
CA TYR A 15 0.40 -10.86 18.09
C TYR A 15 1.77 -10.36 17.60
N MET A 16 2.19 -9.17 18.05
CA MET A 16 3.42 -8.52 17.61
C MET A 16 3.52 -8.28 16.10
N SER A 17 2.38 -8.21 15.41
CA SER A 17 2.29 -7.98 13.97
C SER A 17 1.13 -7.05 13.63
N LYS A 18 1.21 -6.45 12.43
CA LYS A 18 0.11 -5.68 11.83
C LYS A 18 -0.75 -6.53 10.87
N ARG A 19 -0.47 -7.84 10.77
CA ARG A 19 -1.11 -8.76 9.81
C ARG A 19 -2.40 -9.36 10.40
N PRO A 20 -3.55 -9.27 9.71
CA PRO A 20 -4.79 -9.91 10.15
C PRO A 20 -4.66 -11.43 10.15
N ILE A 21 -5.30 -12.08 11.12
CA ILE A 21 -5.37 -13.56 11.19
C ILE A 21 -6.53 -14.08 10.31
N ILE A 22 -7.46 -13.20 9.94
CA ILE A 22 -8.68 -13.52 9.19
C ILE A 22 -8.77 -12.70 7.90
N LYS A 23 -9.64 -13.13 6.98
CA LYS A 23 -10.08 -12.32 5.83
C LYS A 23 -10.90 -11.15 6.34
N TRP A 24 -10.24 -10.06 6.71
CA TRP A 24 -10.85 -8.99 7.48
C TRP A 24 -11.83 -8.11 6.68
N LYS A 25 -11.64 -7.99 5.35
CA LYS A 25 -12.45 -7.12 4.50
C LYS A 25 -13.95 -7.43 4.54
N GLN A 26 -14.33 -8.67 4.84
CA GLN A 26 -15.74 -9.05 5.01
C GLN A 26 -16.41 -8.35 6.20
N TYR A 27 -15.63 -7.86 7.17
CA TYR A 27 -16.12 -7.19 8.36
C TYR A 27 -16.19 -5.66 8.23
N VAL A 28 -15.91 -5.10 7.04
CA VAL A 28 -16.01 -3.65 6.80
C VAL A 28 -17.47 -3.20 6.92
N ASP A 29 -18.38 -3.89 6.26
CA ASP A 29 -19.81 -3.56 6.23
C ASP A 29 -20.64 -4.39 7.23
N ASP A 30 -20.15 -5.59 7.62
CA ASP A 30 -20.83 -6.48 8.58
C ASP A 30 -19.92 -6.79 9.79
N PRO A 31 -19.97 -5.99 10.86
CA PRO A 31 -19.11 -6.16 12.03
C PRO A 31 -19.26 -7.53 12.70
N ALA A 32 -18.14 -8.10 13.13
CA ALA A 32 -18.11 -9.41 13.77
C ALA A 32 -19.04 -9.49 15.00
N LYS A 33 -19.72 -10.63 15.13
CA LYS A 33 -20.65 -10.90 16.25
C LYS A 33 -19.86 -11.12 17.55
N PRO A 34 -20.50 -10.94 18.74
CA PRO A 34 -19.82 -11.09 20.03
C PRO A 34 -19.08 -12.41 20.22
N HIS A 35 -19.67 -13.51 19.73
CA HIS A 35 -19.07 -14.83 19.84
C HIS A 35 -17.84 -15.00 18.93
N GLU A 36 -17.83 -14.37 17.75
CA GLU A 36 -16.66 -14.31 16.87
C GLU A 36 -15.54 -13.51 17.52
N LEU A 37 -15.85 -12.32 18.07
CA LEU A 37 -14.88 -11.50 18.79
C LEU A 37 -14.26 -12.25 19.98
N LYS A 38 -15.07 -12.97 20.75
CA LYS A 38 -14.56 -13.80 21.86
C LYS A 38 -13.56 -14.85 21.36
N LYS A 39 -13.84 -15.48 20.22
CA LYS A 39 -12.93 -16.45 19.57
C LYS A 39 -11.67 -15.78 19.01
N PHE A 40 -11.82 -14.60 18.42
CA PHE A 40 -10.72 -13.84 17.81
C PHE A 40 -9.65 -13.43 18.82
N PHE A 41 -10.05 -13.08 20.04
CA PHE A 41 -9.15 -12.55 21.05
C PHE A 41 -8.86 -13.53 22.21
N SER A 42 -9.26 -14.80 22.09
CA SER A 42 -9.07 -15.79 23.18
C SER A 42 -7.61 -16.16 23.45
N ASN A 43 -6.74 -16.07 22.44
CA ASN A 43 -5.37 -16.62 22.48
C ASN A 43 -4.28 -15.54 22.42
N GLY A 44 -4.58 -14.30 22.80
CA GLY A 44 -3.65 -13.18 22.67
C GLY A 44 -3.51 -12.77 21.20
N SER A 45 -4.05 -11.62 20.85
CA SER A 45 -3.97 -11.07 19.50
C SER A 45 -3.89 -9.56 19.59
N ASN A 46 -3.20 -8.96 18.63
CA ASN A 46 -3.26 -7.53 18.47
C ASN A 46 -4.67 -7.14 17.98
N LEU A 47 -5.10 -5.94 18.33
CA LEU A 47 -6.38 -5.37 17.92
C LEU A 47 -6.20 -4.50 16.69
N GLY A 48 -6.91 -4.82 15.61
CA GLY A 48 -7.13 -3.93 14.49
C GLY A 48 -8.49 -3.25 14.59
N VAL A 49 -8.56 -1.97 14.24
CA VAL A 49 -9.82 -1.22 14.09
C VAL A 49 -9.96 -0.79 12.64
N VAL A 50 -11.12 -1.06 12.04
CA VAL A 50 -11.40 -0.75 10.64
C VAL A 50 -11.80 0.72 10.51
N CYS A 51 -11.14 1.42 9.59
CA CYS A 51 -11.39 2.82 9.26
C CYS A 51 -12.51 2.95 8.20
N GLY A 52 -13.17 4.11 8.20
CA GLY A 52 -14.30 4.43 7.35
C GLY A 52 -15.65 4.06 7.98
N GLY A 53 -16.55 3.56 7.14
CA GLY A 53 -17.86 3.06 7.55
C GLY A 53 -18.80 4.15 8.08
N SER A 54 -19.90 3.74 8.70
CA SER A 54 -20.93 4.68 9.21
C SER A 54 -20.42 5.60 10.32
N PHE A 55 -19.45 5.15 11.12
CA PHE A 55 -18.78 5.99 12.11
C PHE A 55 -17.88 7.05 11.46
N GLY A 56 -17.43 6.82 10.22
CA GLY A 56 -16.52 7.71 9.50
C GLY A 56 -15.14 7.79 10.15
N LEU A 57 -14.61 6.66 10.64
CA LEU A 57 -13.34 6.64 11.34
C LEU A 57 -12.20 6.98 10.37
N VAL A 58 -11.40 8.00 10.67
CA VAL A 58 -10.18 8.31 9.95
C VAL A 58 -9.03 8.36 10.93
N VAL A 59 -7.89 7.80 10.57
CA VAL A 59 -6.67 7.89 11.38
C VAL A 59 -5.56 8.52 10.59
N VAL A 60 -4.98 9.61 11.10
CA VAL A 60 -3.75 10.18 10.57
C VAL A 60 -2.59 9.54 11.32
N ASP A 61 -1.82 8.71 10.62
CA ASP A 61 -0.68 7.95 11.12
C ASP A 61 0.62 8.72 10.81
N PHE A 62 1.17 9.36 11.83
CA PHE A 62 2.47 10.01 11.78
C PHE A 62 3.55 8.98 12.13
N ASP A 63 4.32 8.55 11.14
CA ASP A 63 5.35 7.50 11.29
C ASP A 63 6.75 8.08 11.60
N ASP A 64 6.77 9.18 12.34
CA ASP A 64 7.95 9.87 12.83
C ASP A 64 7.68 10.53 14.20
N LYS A 65 8.65 10.47 15.11
CA LYS A 65 8.48 10.96 16.50
C LYS A 65 8.17 12.44 16.55
N ASN A 66 8.74 13.22 15.62
CA ASN A 66 8.53 14.66 15.53
C ASN A 66 7.43 15.01 14.51
N GLY A 67 6.90 14.05 13.76
CA GLY A 67 5.89 14.26 12.72
C GLY A 67 4.63 14.94 13.27
N TYR A 68 4.02 14.37 14.32
CA TYR A 68 2.83 14.94 14.96
C TYR A 68 3.07 16.32 15.60
N PRO A 69 4.05 16.52 16.50
CA PRO A 69 4.24 17.83 17.14
C PRO A 69 4.54 18.93 16.11
N ASN A 70 5.43 18.68 15.15
CA ASN A 70 5.75 19.64 14.09
C ASN A 70 4.54 19.98 13.22
N PHE A 71 3.64 19.00 13.01
CA PHE A 71 2.41 19.23 12.27
C PHE A 71 1.45 20.14 13.05
N VAL A 72 1.20 19.82 14.32
CA VAL A 72 0.28 20.58 15.17
C VAL A 72 0.74 22.02 15.41
N GLU A 73 2.05 22.26 15.55
CA GLU A 73 2.60 23.60 15.68
C GLU A 73 2.27 24.53 14.51
N LYS A 74 2.15 23.96 13.30
CA LYS A 74 1.81 24.70 12.07
C LYS A 74 0.30 24.92 11.90
N LEU A 75 -0.54 24.22 12.67
CA LEU A 75 -1.99 24.37 12.58
C LEU A 75 -2.48 25.63 13.28
N SER A 76 -3.66 26.09 12.88
CA SER A 76 -4.38 27.17 13.55
C SER A 76 -5.90 26.88 13.60
N GLY A 77 -6.63 27.66 14.39
CA GLY A 77 -8.09 27.61 14.48
C GLY A 77 -8.65 26.25 14.89
N ILE A 78 -9.72 25.82 14.21
CA ILE A 78 -10.44 24.58 14.52
C ILE A 78 -9.58 23.34 14.31
N ALA A 79 -8.70 23.33 13.29
CA ALA A 79 -7.83 22.19 12.99
C ALA A 79 -6.88 21.91 14.16
N LYS A 80 -6.21 22.96 14.67
CA LYS A 80 -5.33 22.83 15.85
C LYS A 80 -6.08 22.29 17.06
N THR A 81 -7.24 22.87 17.37
CA THR A 81 -8.06 22.45 18.51
C THR A 81 -8.47 20.98 18.41
N VAL A 82 -8.88 20.53 17.22
CA VAL A 82 -9.26 19.14 16.98
C VAL A 82 -8.07 18.20 17.15
N PHE A 83 -6.93 18.50 16.52
CA PHE A 83 -5.74 17.63 16.58
C PHE A 83 -5.15 17.54 18.00
N GLU A 84 -5.22 18.61 18.79
CA GLU A 84 -4.74 18.65 20.18
C GLU A 84 -5.69 18.00 21.19
N LYS A 85 -6.98 17.85 20.87
CA LYS A 85 -7.98 17.33 21.83
C LYS A 85 -8.58 15.98 21.48
N THR A 86 -8.52 15.58 20.21
CA THR A 86 -9.06 14.28 19.79
C THR A 86 -8.28 13.13 20.38
N TYR A 87 -8.89 11.95 20.40
CA TYR A 87 -8.24 10.71 20.84
C TYR A 87 -7.00 10.39 19.99
N ARG A 88 -5.93 9.98 20.68
CA ARG A 88 -4.60 9.75 20.12
C ARG A 88 -3.98 8.51 20.73
N VAL A 89 -3.08 7.89 19.96
CA VAL A 89 -2.35 6.69 20.37
C VAL A 89 -0.89 6.86 20.03
N GLU A 90 -0.04 6.76 21.05
CA GLU A 90 1.39 6.66 20.86
C GLU A 90 1.72 5.33 20.19
N THR A 91 2.51 5.42 19.14
CA THR A 91 3.02 4.26 18.41
C THR A 91 4.52 4.14 18.66
N PRO A 92 5.15 3.01 18.31
CA PRO A 92 6.59 2.85 18.48
C PRO A 92 7.45 3.91 17.76
N ARG A 93 6.93 4.52 16.70
CA ARG A 93 7.67 5.47 15.85
C ARG A 93 7.11 6.88 15.86
N GLY A 94 5.84 7.08 16.22
CA GLY A 94 5.19 8.38 16.22
C GLY A 94 3.79 8.33 16.84
N MET A 95 2.76 8.75 16.12
CA MET A 95 1.43 9.00 16.69
C MET A 95 0.31 8.65 15.71
N HIS A 96 -0.70 7.94 16.16
CA HIS A 96 -1.99 7.86 15.47
C HIS A 96 -2.93 8.93 16.04
N VAL A 97 -3.51 9.77 15.18
CA VAL A 97 -4.54 10.75 15.53
C VAL A 97 -5.87 10.30 14.95
N TYR A 98 -6.84 10.01 15.82
CA TYR A 98 -8.15 9.47 15.44
C TYR A 98 -9.13 10.62 15.23
N LEU A 99 -9.85 10.60 14.12
CA LEU A 99 -10.78 11.64 13.70
C LEU A 99 -12.07 11.00 13.17
N ARG A 100 -13.15 11.77 13.18
CA ARG A 100 -14.40 11.42 12.52
C ARG A 100 -14.63 12.29 11.29
N CYS A 101 -14.54 11.68 10.12
CA CYS A 101 -14.78 12.29 8.82
C CYS A 101 -15.15 11.21 7.78
N GLY A 102 -16.42 11.12 7.39
CA GLY A 102 -16.87 10.09 6.43
C GLY A 102 -16.40 10.35 4.99
N GLY A 103 -16.29 9.28 4.20
CA GLY A 103 -16.01 9.39 2.76
C GLY A 103 -14.58 9.83 2.42
N VAL A 104 -13.62 9.53 3.30
CA VAL A 104 -12.20 9.85 3.12
C VAL A 104 -11.47 8.62 2.60
N SER A 105 -10.84 8.71 1.43
CA SER A 105 -9.98 7.66 0.90
C SER A 105 -8.68 7.53 1.70
N THR A 106 -8.05 6.35 1.68
CA THR A 106 -6.69 6.21 2.20
C THR A 106 -5.71 7.01 1.34
N ARG A 107 -4.82 7.76 2.00
CA ARG A 107 -3.78 8.60 1.37
C ARG A 107 -2.43 8.24 1.96
N ILE A 108 -1.41 8.19 1.12
CA ILE A 108 -0.03 7.88 1.52
C ILE A 108 0.85 9.06 1.14
N ASP A 109 1.52 9.62 2.14
CA ASP A 109 2.56 10.61 1.96
C ASP A 109 3.90 10.04 2.43
N THR A 110 4.63 9.44 1.50
CA THR A 110 5.94 8.85 1.74
C THR A 110 7.01 9.89 2.09
N GLU A 111 6.86 11.12 1.61
CA GLU A 111 7.85 12.18 1.81
C GLU A 111 7.80 12.67 3.26
N ASN A 112 6.60 12.98 3.74
CA ASN A 112 6.40 13.44 5.12
C ASN A 112 6.22 12.29 6.13
N LYS A 113 6.18 11.03 5.66
CA LYS A 113 5.89 9.83 6.46
C LYS A 113 4.55 9.94 7.20
N ILE A 114 3.53 10.39 6.49
CA ILE A 114 2.17 10.55 7.00
C ILE A 114 1.22 9.72 6.15
N ASP A 115 0.46 8.84 6.79
CA ASP A 115 -0.60 8.08 6.13
C ASP A 115 -1.97 8.51 6.67
N VAL A 116 -2.90 8.83 5.79
CA VAL A 116 -4.32 8.96 6.15
C VAL A 116 -4.99 7.61 5.91
N LYS A 117 -5.47 6.97 6.97
CA LYS A 117 -6.21 5.70 6.92
C LYS A 117 -7.71 6.01 6.96
N GLY A 118 -8.35 5.91 5.80
CA GLY A 118 -9.79 6.15 5.62
C GLY A 118 -10.55 4.88 5.24
N GLU A 119 -11.53 5.00 4.36
CA GLU A 119 -12.40 3.90 3.92
C GLU A 119 -11.62 2.63 3.55
N SER A 120 -12.14 1.47 3.97
CA SER A 120 -11.58 0.15 3.63
C SER A 120 -10.10 -0.01 4.02
N SER A 121 -9.69 0.59 5.12
CA SER A 121 -8.37 0.39 5.74
C SER A 121 -8.52 0.03 7.22
N TYR A 122 -7.41 -0.25 7.90
CA TYR A 122 -7.43 -0.49 9.34
C TYR A 122 -6.12 0.00 9.97
N VAL A 123 -6.15 0.26 11.27
CA VAL A 123 -4.95 0.53 12.08
C VAL A 123 -4.84 -0.43 13.24
N VAL A 124 -3.62 -0.57 13.77
CA VAL A 124 -3.40 -1.25 15.05
C VAL A 124 -3.83 -0.31 16.17
N ALA A 125 -4.71 -0.79 17.04
CA ALA A 125 -5.24 -0.05 18.17
C ALA A 125 -4.49 -0.40 19.48
N PRO A 126 -4.70 0.36 20.57
CA PRO A 126 -4.14 0.06 21.88
C PRO A 126 -4.54 -1.31 22.43
N CYS A 127 -3.84 -1.74 23.48
CA CYS A 127 -3.77 -3.14 23.95
C CYS A 127 -3.06 -4.09 22.96
N SER A 128 -2.37 -3.54 21.96
CA SER A 128 -1.55 -4.29 21.00
C SER A 128 -0.06 -4.08 21.25
N MET A 129 0.75 -5.05 20.81
CA MET A 129 2.21 -5.02 20.90
C MET A 129 2.84 -4.87 19.52
N HIS A 130 3.86 -4.02 19.38
CA HIS A 130 4.66 -3.95 18.16
C HIS A 130 5.71 -5.08 18.11
N SER A 131 6.25 -5.37 16.93
CA SER A 131 7.34 -6.36 16.78
C SER A 131 8.60 -6.03 17.57
N SER A 132 8.81 -4.76 17.91
CA SER A 132 9.90 -4.30 18.78
C SER A 132 9.65 -4.49 20.27
N GLY A 133 8.46 -4.94 20.67
CA GLY A 133 8.06 -5.03 22.09
C GLY A 133 7.59 -3.72 22.71
N VAL A 134 7.46 -2.65 21.91
CA VAL A 134 6.86 -1.38 22.35
C VAL A 134 5.34 -1.46 22.15
N PRO A 135 4.52 -1.17 23.16
CA PRO A 135 3.06 -1.21 23.03
C PRO A 135 2.52 -0.03 22.22
N TYR A 136 1.32 -0.22 21.67
CA TYR A 136 0.47 0.90 21.26
C TYR A 136 -0.27 1.41 22.50
N ALA A 137 -0.07 2.67 22.86
CA ALA A 137 -0.52 3.23 24.13
C ALA A 137 -1.48 4.41 23.93
N ASP A 138 -2.61 4.38 24.63
CA ASP A 138 -3.56 5.49 24.66
C ASP A 138 -2.92 6.77 25.21
N VAL A 139 -3.17 7.90 24.57
CA VAL A 139 -2.91 9.23 25.16
C VAL A 139 -4.17 9.65 25.93
N GLY A 140 -4.23 9.30 27.20
CA GLY A 140 -5.39 9.49 28.06
C GLY A 140 -6.32 8.28 28.09
N GLU A 141 -7.55 8.44 28.59
CA GLU A 141 -8.53 7.35 28.63
C GLU A 141 -9.22 7.19 27.27
N PHE A 142 -9.33 5.94 26.79
CA PHE A 142 -10.07 5.65 25.57
C PHE A 142 -11.59 5.82 25.76
N ASP A 143 -12.13 6.76 25.01
CA ASP A 143 -13.57 6.91 24.78
C ASP A 143 -13.81 7.22 23.29
N PRO A 144 -14.63 6.43 22.57
CA PRO A 144 -15.03 6.76 21.20
C PRO A 144 -15.67 8.15 21.05
N GLU A 145 -16.30 8.69 22.10
CA GLU A 145 -16.88 10.03 22.09
C GLU A 145 -15.81 11.14 22.02
N ASN A 146 -14.59 10.84 22.47
CA ASN A 146 -13.43 11.73 22.37
C ASN A 146 -12.81 11.75 20.95
N ILE A 147 -13.33 10.96 20.01
CA ILE A 147 -12.95 11.02 18.60
C ILE A 147 -13.70 12.18 17.94
N LEU A 148 -13.02 13.31 17.82
CA LEU A 148 -13.62 14.56 17.37
C LEU A 148 -13.90 14.55 15.86
N LYS A 149 -14.98 15.24 15.49
CA LYS A 149 -15.31 15.50 14.09
C LYS A 149 -14.37 16.56 13.51
N ILE A 150 -13.97 16.35 12.26
CA ILE A 150 -13.32 17.39 11.47
C ILE A 150 -14.09 17.56 10.15
N PRO A 151 -14.36 18.80 9.69
CA PRO A 151 -14.96 19.02 8.39
C PRO A 151 -14.07 18.47 7.28
N LYS A 152 -14.66 17.71 6.35
CA LYS A 152 -13.94 17.10 5.22
C LYS A 152 -13.10 18.10 4.41
N PRO A 153 -13.59 19.32 4.08
CA PRO A 153 -12.78 20.30 3.36
C PRO A 153 -11.49 20.71 4.10
N ILE A 154 -11.53 20.75 5.43
CA ILE A 154 -10.34 21.06 6.25
C ILE A 154 -9.35 19.90 6.18
N LEU A 155 -9.83 18.67 6.37
CA LEU A 155 -8.99 17.47 6.25
C LEU A 155 -8.36 17.35 4.85
N ASP A 156 -9.15 17.59 3.80
CA ASP A 156 -8.67 17.55 2.41
C ASP A 156 -7.65 18.65 2.12
N SER A 157 -7.81 19.85 2.68
CA SER A 157 -6.83 20.91 2.49
C SER A 157 -5.47 20.59 3.13
N MET A 158 -5.48 19.85 4.24
CA MET A 158 -4.27 19.43 4.96
C MET A 158 -3.61 18.19 4.35
N PHE A 159 -4.41 17.26 3.85
CA PHE A 159 -3.96 15.99 3.28
C PHE A 159 -4.62 15.78 1.93
N PRO A 160 -4.26 16.54 0.89
CA PRO A 160 -4.93 16.47 -0.40
C PRO A 160 -4.88 15.05 -0.96
N GLU A 161 -5.99 14.61 -1.56
CA GLU A 161 -5.97 13.39 -2.35
C GLU A 161 -5.06 13.63 -3.55
N LYS A 162 -3.94 12.91 -3.61
CA LYS A 162 -3.14 12.87 -4.83
C LYS A 162 -4.02 12.30 -5.93
N GLU A 163 -3.99 12.90 -7.12
CA GLU A 163 -4.71 12.36 -8.27
C GLU A 163 -4.39 10.88 -8.39
N LYS A 164 -5.43 10.04 -8.41
CA LYS A 164 -5.25 8.64 -8.80
C LYS A 164 -4.68 8.71 -10.21
N LYS A 165 -3.40 8.35 -10.37
CA LYS A 165 -2.78 8.19 -11.70
C LYS A 165 -3.78 7.40 -12.53
N VAL A 166 -4.21 8.00 -13.65
CA VAL A 166 -5.22 7.42 -14.54
C VAL A 166 -4.79 5.99 -14.80
N LYS A 167 -5.67 5.05 -14.44
CA LYS A 167 -5.41 3.64 -14.68
C LYS A 167 -5.37 3.49 -16.20
N VAL A 168 -4.18 3.32 -16.76
CA VAL A 168 -4.01 3.09 -18.20
C VAL A 168 -4.89 1.89 -18.57
N ASP A 169 -5.81 2.12 -19.50
CA ASP A 169 -6.70 1.10 -20.01
C ASP A 169 -5.89 0.18 -20.94
N TRP A 170 -5.48 -0.97 -20.41
CA TRP A 170 -4.75 -1.97 -21.16
C TRP A 170 -5.67 -2.71 -22.14
N ASP A 171 -6.99 -2.72 -21.92
CA ASP A 171 -7.95 -3.36 -22.84
C ASP A 171 -8.08 -2.53 -24.13
N ALA A 172 -7.87 -1.21 -24.05
CA ALA A 172 -7.76 -0.33 -25.22
C ALA A 172 -6.57 -0.71 -26.13
N TYR A 173 -5.47 -1.24 -25.58
CA TYR A 173 -4.33 -1.73 -26.37
C TYR A 173 -4.60 -3.09 -27.03
N ALA A 174 -5.39 -3.97 -26.38
CA ALA A 174 -5.77 -5.26 -26.95
C ALA A 174 -6.84 -5.13 -28.06
N SER A 175 -7.66 -4.09 -28.01
CA SER A 175 -8.79 -3.89 -28.93
C SER A 175 -8.45 -3.20 -30.27
N GLN A 176 -7.18 -2.83 -30.51
CA GLN A 176 -6.76 -2.22 -31.78
C GLN A 176 -6.28 -3.22 -32.85
N ASP A 177 -6.09 -4.50 -32.50
CA ASP A 177 -5.67 -5.55 -33.43
C ASP A 177 -6.88 -6.37 -33.94
N ASN A 178 -7.62 -5.80 -34.89
CA ASN A 178 -8.61 -6.53 -35.69
C ASN A 178 -7.94 -7.25 -36.88
N ASP A 179 -7.01 -8.17 -36.63
CA ASP A 179 -6.53 -9.05 -37.70
C ASP A 179 -6.46 -10.52 -37.24
N ASN A 180 -7.49 -11.26 -37.66
CA ASN A 180 -7.63 -12.72 -37.53
C ASN A 180 -6.68 -13.44 -38.50
N GLY A 181 -5.38 -13.26 -38.33
CA GLY A 181 -4.34 -13.83 -39.19
C GLY A 181 -3.41 -14.78 -38.45
N MET A 182 -3.71 -16.09 -38.51
CA MET A 182 -2.72 -17.16 -38.60
C MET A 182 -1.70 -17.32 -37.44
N PHE A 183 -2.15 -17.44 -36.19
CA PHE A 183 -1.31 -18.01 -35.11
C PHE A 183 -2.11 -18.98 -34.21
N PRO A 184 -1.52 -20.12 -33.77
CA PRO A 184 -2.10 -20.94 -32.72
C PRO A 184 -2.04 -20.20 -31.37
N ASP A 185 -2.85 -20.66 -30.40
CA ASP A 185 -3.17 -20.01 -29.11
C ASP A 185 -2.11 -18.99 -28.59
N PRO A 186 -2.43 -17.68 -28.60
CA PRO A 186 -1.50 -16.63 -28.19
C PRO A 186 -1.04 -16.73 -26.72
N TYR A 187 -1.71 -17.53 -25.87
CA TYR A 187 -1.33 -17.69 -24.47
C TYR A 187 -0.27 -18.78 -24.21
N GLU A 188 -0.16 -19.82 -25.06
CA GLU A 188 0.87 -20.86 -24.88
C GLU A 188 2.26 -20.31 -25.23
N ASP A 189 2.36 -19.60 -26.36
CA ASP A 189 3.60 -19.02 -26.88
C ASP A 189 4.20 -17.95 -25.94
N ILE A 190 3.35 -17.07 -25.39
CA ILE A 190 3.80 -16.03 -24.44
C ILE A 190 4.36 -16.64 -23.15
N ASN A 191 3.78 -17.74 -22.67
CA ASN A 191 4.27 -18.41 -21.46
C ASN A 191 5.57 -19.19 -21.72
N GLU A 192 5.78 -19.68 -22.94
CA GLU A 192 7.04 -20.25 -23.39
C GLU A 192 8.13 -19.16 -23.44
N ILE A 193 7.85 -18.02 -24.06
CA ILE A 193 8.78 -16.87 -24.12
C ILE A 193 9.21 -16.42 -22.71
N ARG A 194 8.28 -16.30 -21.75
CA ARG A 194 8.60 -15.94 -20.36
C ARG A 194 9.48 -16.98 -19.66
N ARG A 195 9.31 -18.26 -19.99
CA ARG A 195 10.07 -19.37 -19.42
C ARG A 195 11.49 -19.40 -19.96
N ASP A 196 11.62 -19.17 -21.26
CA ASP A 196 12.89 -19.24 -21.99
C ASP A 196 13.73 -17.97 -21.81
N ASN A 197 13.07 -16.85 -21.46
CA ASN A 197 13.70 -15.59 -21.13
C ASN A 197 13.49 -15.22 -19.65
N PRO A 198 14.14 -15.90 -18.67
CA PRO A 198 14.04 -15.51 -17.27
C PRO A 198 14.46 -14.06 -17.05
N ILE A 199 13.57 -13.26 -16.47
CA ILE A 199 13.74 -11.80 -16.39
C ILE A 199 15.05 -11.35 -15.73
N LEU A 200 15.55 -12.09 -14.73
CA LEU A 200 16.83 -11.77 -14.09
C LEU A 200 18.00 -11.91 -15.06
N ARG A 201 18.00 -12.99 -15.85
CA ARG A 201 19.04 -13.26 -16.85
C ARG A 201 19.01 -12.17 -17.92
N TYR A 202 17.82 -11.86 -18.42
CA TYR A 202 17.62 -10.82 -19.43
C TYR A 202 18.12 -9.44 -18.94
N VAL A 203 17.74 -9.03 -17.72
CA VAL A 203 18.19 -7.75 -17.14
C VAL A 203 19.70 -7.65 -16.97
N MET A 204 20.36 -8.76 -16.62
CA MET A 204 21.81 -8.78 -16.38
C MET A 204 22.64 -8.43 -17.63
N ASP A 205 22.05 -8.50 -18.82
CA ASP A 205 22.70 -8.04 -20.06
C ASP A 205 22.76 -6.50 -20.16
N TYR A 206 21.93 -5.77 -19.39
CA TYR A 206 21.83 -4.31 -19.42
C TYR A 206 22.36 -3.64 -18.15
N THR A 207 22.34 -4.32 -17.00
CA THR A 207 22.70 -3.70 -15.71
C THR A 207 23.19 -4.74 -14.70
N SER A 208 24.11 -4.32 -13.83
CA SER A 208 24.57 -5.16 -12.73
C SER A 208 23.49 -5.33 -11.67
N MET A 209 23.18 -6.58 -11.33
CA MET A 209 22.16 -6.95 -10.36
C MET A 209 22.78 -7.65 -9.14
N PHE A 210 22.28 -7.33 -7.95
CA PHE A 210 22.74 -7.90 -6.68
C PHE A 210 21.57 -8.47 -5.89
N PRO A 211 21.73 -9.64 -5.24
CA PRO A 211 20.67 -10.22 -4.43
C PRO A 211 20.49 -9.40 -3.14
N GLU A 212 19.23 -9.21 -2.70
CA GLU A 212 18.96 -8.55 -1.43
C GLU A 212 19.32 -9.45 -0.23
N ARG A 213 19.69 -8.83 0.91
CA ARG A 213 20.10 -9.56 2.11
C ARG A 213 18.95 -10.43 2.65
N GLY A 214 19.16 -11.75 2.63
CA GLY A 214 18.27 -12.72 3.29
C GLY A 214 17.40 -13.57 2.35
N GLY A 215 17.58 -13.52 1.02
CA GLY A 215 16.88 -14.43 0.11
C GLY A 215 17.39 -14.39 -1.33
N SER A 216 17.10 -15.44 -2.09
CA SER A 216 17.38 -15.55 -3.54
C SER A 216 16.28 -14.95 -4.42
N GLU A 217 15.18 -14.47 -3.82
CA GLU A 217 13.95 -14.08 -4.54
C GLU A 217 14.00 -12.67 -5.13
N TYR A 218 14.67 -11.72 -4.45
CA TYR A 218 14.71 -10.31 -4.84
C TYR A 218 16.11 -9.87 -5.20
N TRP A 219 16.22 -9.18 -6.33
CA TRP A 219 17.46 -8.63 -6.86
C TRP A 219 17.30 -7.15 -7.13
N LYS A 220 18.38 -6.39 -6.96
CA LYS A 220 18.38 -4.93 -7.08
C LYS A 220 19.55 -4.46 -7.93
N GLY A 221 19.33 -3.42 -8.74
CA GLY A 221 20.32 -2.83 -9.63
C GLY A 221 19.91 -1.44 -10.09
N LYS A 222 20.67 -0.87 -11.04
CA LYS A 222 20.30 0.38 -11.69
C LYS A 222 19.26 0.13 -12.77
N CYS A 223 18.36 1.10 -12.98
CA CYS A 223 17.33 1.01 -14.00
C CYS A 223 17.93 0.87 -15.41
N PRO A 224 17.53 -0.14 -16.21
CA PRO A 224 18.03 -0.32 -17.57
C PRO A 224 17.30 0.53 -18.62
N LEU A 225 16.24 1.26 -18.23
CA LEU A 225 15.48 2.08 -19.18
C LEU A 225 16.29 3.28 -19.68
N PRO A 226 16.37 3.51 -21.01
CA PRO A 226 17.10 4.65 -21.58
C PRO A 226 16.59 6.01 -21.09
N THR A 227 15.30 6.09 -20.73
CA THR A 227 14.64 7.32 -20.28
C THR A 227 14.89 7.64 -18.80
N HIS A 228 15.68 6.83 -18.09
CA HIS A 228 15.92 6.99 -16.66
C HIS A 228 17.40 6.79 -16.31
N ASP A 229 18.10 7.91 -16.06
CA ASP A 229 19.48 7.90 -15.59
C ASP A 229 19.52 7.78 -14.06
N ASP A 230 19.74 6.55 -13.60
CA ASP A 230 19.70 6.20 -12.18
C ASP A 230 21.10 6.27 -11.54
N LYS A 231 21.26 7.20 -10.58
CA LYS A 231 22.53 7.37 -9.86
C LYS A 231 22.75 6.27 -8.82
N ASP A 232 21.68 5.82 -8.17
CA ASP A 232 21.66 4.78 -7.14
C ASP A 232 20.81 3.58 -7.59
N PRO A 233 21.03 2.35 -7.11
CA PRO A 233 20.17 1.23 -7.51
C PRO A 233 18.70 1.46 -7.07
N SER A 234 17.79 1.66 -8.02
CA SER A 234 16.34 1.77 -7.75
C SER A 234 15.49 0.70 -8.45
N PHE A 235 16.07 -0.05 -9.39
CA PHE A 235 15.41 -1.14 -10.12
C PHE A 235 15.45 -2.45 -9.34
N TRP A 236 14.37 -3.22 -9.40
CA TRP A 236 14.23 -4.47 -8.69
C TRP A 236 13.63 -5.57 -9.58
N VAL A 237 14.00 -6.82 -9.30
CA VAL A 237 13.48 -8.04 -9.93
C VAL A 237 13.01 -9.00 -8.85
N ASN A 238 11.81 -9.57 -9.04
CA ASN A 238 11.35 -10.74 -8.29
C ASN A 238 11.40 -11.97 -9.19
N VAL A 239 12.36 -12.87 -8.94
CA VAL A 239 12.59 -14.05 -9.80
C VAL A 239 11.48 -15.09 -9.70
N ARG A 240 10.79 -15.17 -8.56
CA ARG A 240 9.69 -16.13 -8.35
C ARG A 240 8.45 -15.74 -9.15
N LEU A 241 8.18 -14.45 -9.23
CA LEU A 241 7.03 -13.90 -9.96
C LEU A 241 7.36 -13.60 -11.43
N GLY A 242 8.63 -13.55 -11.81
CA GLY A 242 9.07 -13.24 -13.17
C GLY A 242 8.81 -11.78 -13.56
N ILE A 243 8.82 -10.87 -12.59
CA ILE A 243 8.50 -9.45 -12.81
C ILE A 243 9.60 -8.52 -12.28
N CYS A 244 9.65 -7.32 -12.85
CA CYS A 244 10.53 -6.24 -12.43
C CYS A 244 9.78 -4.93 -12.23
N GLY A 245 10.39 -4.01 -11.51
CA GLY A 245 9.91 -2.65 -11.36
C GLY A 245 11.04 -1.70 -10.95
N CYS A 246 10.70 -0.44 -10.69
CA CYS A 246 11.68 0.58 -10.35
C CYS A 246 11.11 1.53 -9.29
N PHE A 247 11.89 1.88 -8.27
CA PHE A 247 11.48 2.87 -7.27
C PHE A 247 11.84 4.31 -7.69
N GLY A 248 12.61 4.48 -8.76
CA GLY A 248 12.94 5.79 -9.34
C GLY A 248 11.78 6.39 -10.14
N ASN A 249 11.97 7.60 -10.68
CA ASN A 249 10.92 8.32 -11.40
C ASN A 249 10.84 7.87 -12.87
N CYS A 250 10.30 6.67 -13.11
CA CYS A 250 10.09 6.13 -14.46
C CYS A 250 8.80 5.29 -14.54
N ILE A 251 8.43 4.86 -15.74
CA ILE A 251 7.20 4.09 -16.00
C ILE A 251 7.11 2.80 -15.15
N LEU A 252 8.25 2.18 -14.84
CA LEU A 252 8.32 0.97 -14.01
C LEU A 252 8.04 1.20 -12.51
N ASN A 253 7.92 2.46 -12.07
CA ASN A 253 7.45 2.82 -10.73
C ASN A 253 5.95 2.65 -10.58
N GLU A 254 5.23 2.84 -11.68
CA GLU A 254 3.77 2.85 -11.66
C GLU A 254 3.21 1.44 -11.72
N LYS A 255 3.80 0.57 -12.56
CA LYS A 255 3.36 -0.81 -12.70
C LYS A 255 4.56 -1.73 -13.01
N PRO A 256 4.78 -2.77 -12.18
CA PRO A 256 5.73 -3.82 -12.51
C PRO A 256 5.34 -4.55 -13.80
N THR A 257 6.33 -5.05 -14.52
CA THR A 257 6.14 -5.75 -15.79
C THR A 257 6.98 -7.02 -15.88
N ASP A 258 6.69 -7.88 -16.84
CA ASP A 258 7.45 -9.10 -17.12
C ASP A 258 8.60 -8.84 -18.13
N VAL A 259 9.32 -9.90 -18.53
CA VAL A 259 10.45 -9.78 -19.46
C VAL A 259 10.06 -9.16 -20.81
N ILE A 260 8.85 -9.44 -21.31
CA ILE A 260 8.35 -8.95 -22.59
C ILE A 260 8.06 -7.46 -22.50
N GLY A 261 7.34 -7.05 -21.45
CA GLY A 261 7.07 -5.63 -21.25
C GLY A 261 8.33 -4.83 -20.94
N LEU A 262 9.32 -5.42 -20.27
CA LEU A 262 10.61 -4.75 -20.06
C LEU A 262 11.39 -4.60 -21.37
N HIS A 263 11.46 -5.66 -22.18
CA HIS A 263 12.12 -5.63 -23.48
C HIS A 263 11.51 -4.54 -24.39
N ALA A 264 10.18 -4.50 -24.48
CA ALA A 264 9.46 -3.44 -25.19
C ALA A 264 9.89 -2.02 -24.75
N LEU A 265 10.03 -1.79 -23.44
CA LEU A 265 10.42 -0.49 -22.89
C LEU A 265 11.90 -0.14 -23.09
N ILE A 266 12.80 -1.12 -23.06
CA ILE A 266 14.23 -0.90 -23.30
C ILE A 266 14.49 -0.58 -24.78
N HIS A 267 13.76 -1.23 -25.68
CA HIS A 267 13.95 -1.13 -27.13
C HIS A 267 13.04 -0.10 -27.81
N ASP A 268 12.10 0.52 -27.07
CA ASP A 268 11.10 1.45 -27.59
C ASP A 268 10.26 0.85 -28.74
N ILE A 269 9.85 -0.41 -28.56
CA ILE A 269 9.04 -1.18 -29.51
C ILE A 269 7.70 -1.59 -28.90
N SER A 270 6.75 -2.02 -29.73
CA SER A 270 5.47 -2.53 -29.25
C SER A 270 5.64 -3.85 -28.48
N TYR A 271 4.67 -4.18 -27.62
CA TYR A 271 4.64 -5.46 -26.91
C TYR A 271 4.64 -6.64 -27.90
N ARG A 272 3.93 -6.51 -29.03
CA ARG A 272 3.89 -7.53 -30.08
C ARG A 272 5.25 -7.75 -30.74
N GLN A 273 5.94 -6.68 -31.11
CA GLN A 273 7.31 -6.78 -31.64
C GLN A 273 8.25 -7.40 -30.59
N SER A 274 8.07 -7.08 -29.32
CA SER A 274 8.83 -7.72 -28.25
C SER A 274 8.53 -9.23 -28.11
N VAL A 275 7.30 -9.67 -28.35
CA VAL A 275 6.93 -11.10 -28.39
C VAL A 275 7.62 -11.77 -29.59
N GLU A 276 7.61 -11.15 -30.76
CA GLU A 276 8.27 -11.66 -31.98
C GLU A 276 9.78 -11.78 -31.77
N GLU A 277 10.44 -10.71 -31.29
CA GLU A 277 11.90 -10.69 -31.07
C GLU A 277 12.36 -11.68 -29.99
N LEU A 278 11.67 -11.74 -28.84
CA LEU A 278 12.00 -12.69 -27.76
C LEU A 278 11.60 -14.14 -28.09
N GLY A 279 10.60 -14.32 -28.95
CA GLY A 279 10.16 -15.62 -29.45
C GLY A 279 10.99 -16.15 -30.62
N GLY A 280 11.95 -15.36 -31.11
CA GLY A 280 12.84 -15.74 -32.21
C GLY A 280 12.14 -15.83 -33.58
N ARG A 281 11.14 -14.97 -33.82
CA ARG A 281 10.33 -14.95 -35.04
C ARG A 281 10.44 -13.64 -35.80
#